data_AF-A0A7V2XAJ5-F1
#
_entry.id   AF-A0A7V2XAJ5-F1
#
_cell.length_a   1.000
_cell.length_b   1.000
_cell.length_c   1.000
_cell.angle_alpha   90.00
_cell.angle_beta   90.00
_cell.angle_gamma   90.00
#
_symmetry.space_group_name_H-M   'P 1'
#
loop_
_entity.id
_entity.type
_entity.pdbx_description
1 polymer ?
#
loop_
_entity_poly.entity_id
_entity_poly.type
_entity_poly.pdbx_seq_one_letter_code
_entity_poly.pdbx_strand_id
1 'polypeptide(L)'
;MRSGYGKAWSLILFFLLLEGPGEGAQAAQGGSIGDFFAGEVLRYEVGFWLIDPVGGGVADFRKLGDGRYMVYHVGKAEGLVAWLTGYRREIYRSTMGTINEGRRLIPLRFEESSVIGDWYRRKTTLYDYGTRRVSIEVEKTGEPKSR
;
A
#
# COMPACT_ATOMS: atom_id res chain seq x y z
N MET A 1 -29.31 18.82 -47.61
CA MET A 1 -29.64 17.80 -46.59
C MET A 1 -28.49 16.81 -46.50
N ARG A 2 -28.29 16.28 -45.30
CA ARG A 2 -27.13 15.53 -44.76
C ARG A 2 -26.63 14.32 -45.58
N SER A 3 -25.41 13.93 -45.22
CA SER A 3 -24.81 12.58 -45.27
C SER A 3 -23.87 12.34 -46.45
N GLY A 4 -22.66 11.82 -46.30
CA GLY A 4 -22.04 11.18 -45.14
C GLY A 4 -20.55 11.00 -45.37
N TYR A 5 -19.81 11.05 -44.27
CA TYR A 5 -18.36 10.98 -44.18
C TYR A 5 -17.81 9.66 -44.72
N GLY A 6 -17.06 9.74 -45.82
CA GLY A 6 -16.20 8.69 -46.33
C GLY A 6 -14.84 8.74 -45.64
N LYS A 7 -14.58 7.70 -44.84
CA LYS A 7 -13.29 7.15 -44.39
C LYS A 7 -12.04 7.98 -44.75
N ALA A 8 -11.45 8.60 -43.73
CA ALA A 8 -10.10 9.10 -43.81
C ALA A 8 -9.50 9.43 -42.43
N TRP A 9 -8.49 8.63 -42.03
CA TRP A 9 -7.35 8.98 -41.15
C TRP A 9 -7.62 9.27 -39.66
N SER A 10 -6.99 8.51 -38.76
CA SER A 10 -5.96 9.10 -37.88
C SER A 10 -5.21 8.01 -37.11
N LEU A 11 -3.89 7.99 -37.30
CA LEU A 11 -2.95 7.50 -36.30
C LEU A 11 -3.21 8.21 -34.96
N ILE A 12 -3.06 7.48 -33.86
CA ILE A 12 -2.63 8.05 -32.58
C ILE A 12 -1.52 7.15 -32.01
N LEU A 13 -0.29 7.47 -32.41
CA LEU A 13 0.82 7.51 -31.46
C LEU A 13 0.80 8.93 -30.87
N PHE A 14 0.86 9.08 -29.54
CA PHE A 14 1.75 10.07 -28.91
C PHE A 14 1.74 9.97 -27.36
N PHE A 15 2.93 9.67 -26.82
CA PHE A 15 3.57 10.24 -25.63
C PHE A 15 2.94 10.05 -24.24
N LEU A 16 3.70 9.37 -23.37
CA LEU A 16 4.11 9.93 -22.07
C LEU A 16 5.35 9.17 -21.56
N LEU A 17 6.51 9.64 -22.02
CA LEU A 17 7.84 9.35 -21.48
C LEU A 17 8.33 10.70 -20.96
N LEU A 18 7.88 11.08 -19.76
CA LEU A 18 8.30 12.27 -19.00
C LEU A 18 7.65 12.29 -17.61
N GLU A 19 7.89 11.25 -16.82
CA GLU A 19 7.95 11.49 -15.37
C GLU A 19 9.37 11.95 -15.10
N GLY A 20 9.53 13.28 -14.99
CA GLY A 20 10.78 13.88 -14.50
C GLY A 20 11.16 13.28 -13.14
N PRO A 21 12.38 13.51 -12.64
CA PRO A 21 12.71 13.13 -11.28
C PRO A 21 11.69 13.82 -10.39
N GLY A 22 10.73 13.05 -9.86
CA GLY A 22 9.81 13.56 -8.85
C GLY A 22 10.69 14.23 -7.80
N GLU A 23 10.40 15.50 -7.50
CA GLU A 23 11.09 16.24 -6.46
C GLU A 23 10.98 15.43 -5.18
N GLY A 24 11.99 14.59 -4.94
CA GLY A 24 12.25 13.99 -3.66
C GLY A 24 12.54 15.17 -2.76
N ALA A 25 11.50 15.60 -2.05
CA ALA A 25 11.57 16.68 -1.10
C ALA A 25 12.84 16.51 -0.26
N GLN A 26 13.71 17.51 -0.36
CA GLN A 26 15.05 17.49 0.20
C GLN A 26 14.93 17.11 1.68
N ALA A 27 15.48 15.94 2.04
CA ALA A 27 15.53 15.49 3.42
C ALA A 27 16.23 16.58 4.24
N ALA A 28 15.46 17.26 5.10
CA ALA A 28 15.98 18.31 5.96
C ALA A 28 17.18 17.76 6.75
N GLN A 29 18.33 18.42 6.60
CA GLN A 29 19.58 18.01 7.24
C GLN A 29 19.41 18.09 8.76
N GLY A 30 19.24 16.94 9.43
CA GLY A 30 19.21 16.82 10.89
C GLY A 30 18.18 15.85 11.50
N GLY A 31 17.21 15.35 10.73
CA GLY A 31 16.20 14.38 11.20
C GLY A 31 16.44 12.96 10.69
N SER A 32 15.89 11.95 11.37
CA SER A 32 15.85 10.60 10.81
C SER A 32 14.85 10.54 9.63
N ILE A 33 15.01 9.59 8.71
CA ILE A 33 14.08 9.41 7.58
C ILE A 33 12.64 9.19 8.07
N GLY A 34 12.46 8.58 9.25
CA GLY A 34 11.14 8.43 9.84
C GLY A 34 10.55 9.74 10.34
N ASP A 35 11.36 10.71 10.76
CA ASP A 35 10.88 12.04 11.13
C ASP A 35 10.36 12.81 9.92
N PHE A 36 11.00 12.62 8.77
CA PHE A 36 10.59 13.23 7.51
C PHE A 36 9.17 12.83 7.10
N PHE A 37 8.84 11.52 7.15
CA PHE A 37 7.52 11.00 6.81
C PHE A 37 6.51 11.04 7.98
N ALA A 38 6.90 11.54 9.16
CA ALA A 38 6.05 11.50 10.35
C ALA A 38 4.77 12.35 10.17
N GLY A 39 3.61 11.71 10.30
CA GLY A 39 2.31 12.37 10.16
C GLY A 39 1.77 12.34 8.73
N GLU A 40 2.51 11.82 7.76
CA GLU A 40 2.01 11.67 6.40
C GLU A 40 0.86 10.66 6.31
N VAL A 41 -0.09 10.98 5.44
CA VAL A 41 -1.22 10.12 5.10
C VAL A 41 -1.33 10.05 3.59
N LEU A 42 -1.05 8.88 3.03
CA LEU A 42 -1.24 8.59 1.61
C LEU A 42 -2.63 8.01 1.40
N ARG A 43 -3.47 8.73 0.67
CA ARG A 43 -4.77 8.25 0.19
C ARG A 43 -4.64 7.96 -1.28
N TYR A 44 -5.09 6.79 -1.71
CA TYR A 44 -5.03 6.41 -3.11
C TYR A 44 -6.29 5.68 -3.54
N GLU A 45 -6.61 5.87 -4.80
CA GLU A 45 -7.68 5.20 -5.53
C GLU A 45 -7.06 4.63 -6.81
N VAL A 46 -7.47 3.42 -7.17
CA VAL A 46 -6.96 2.71 -8.34
C VAL A 46 -8.15 2.38 -9.22
N GLY A 47 -8.05 2.80 -10.48
CA GLY A 47 -8.94 2.43 -11.57
C GLY A 47 -8.20 1.65 -12.65
N PHE A 48 -8.95 0.96 -13.52
CA PHE A 48 -8.42 0.32 -14.72
C PHE A 48 -9.27 0.64 -15.94
N TRP A 49 -8.74 1.51 -16.83
CA TRP A 49 -9.33 1.90 -18.11
C TRP A 49 -10.79 2.39 -18.00
N LEU A 50 -11.76 1.49 -18.19
CA LEU A 50 -13.20 1.78 -18.16
C LEU A 50 -13.88 1.39 -16.83
N ILE A 51 -13.14 0.79 -15.90
CA ILE A 51 -13.64 0.32 -14.62
C ILE A 51 -12.91 1.10 -13.53
N ASP A 52 -13.60 2.06 -12.91
CA ASP A 52 -13.05 2.93 -11.88
C ASP A 52 -14.16 3.24 -10.85
N PRO A 53 -13.93 3.07 -9.53
CA PRO A 53 -12.75 2.48 -8.89
C PRO A 53 -12.75 0.95 -8.81
N VAL A 54 -11.55 0.34 -8.92
CA VAL A 54 -11.32 -1.10 -8.68
C VAL A 54 -10.79 -1.38 -7.27
N GLY A 55 -10.21 -0.38 -6.61
CA GLY A 55 -9.71 -0.50 -5.26
C GLY A 55 -9.15 0.80 -4.75
N GLY A 56 -8.97 0.88 -3.45
CA GLY A 56 -8.42 2.07 -2.82
C GLY A 56 -7.91 1.78 -1.43
N GLY A 57 -7.21 2.75 -0.86
CA GLY A 57 -6.67 2.59 0.47
C GLY A 57 -6.11 3.86 1.08
N VAL A 58 -5.73 3.69 2.34
CA VAL A 58 -5.07 4.69 3.17
C VAL A 58 -3.82 4.04 3.74
N ALA A 59 -2.68 4.71 3.65
CA ALA A 59 -1.52 4.45 4.49
C ALA A 59 -1.29 5.67 5.37
N ASP A 60 -1.07 5.47 6.66
CA ASP A 60 -0.63 6.51 7.58
C ASP A 60 0.72 6.11 8.21
N PHE A 61 1.59 7.12 8.36
CA PHE A 61 2.92 6.96 8.94
C PHE A 61 2.99 7.76 10.25
N ARG A 62 3.28 7.10 11.37
CA ARG A 62 3.28 7.71 12.70
C ARG A 62 4.60 7.48 13.41
N LYS A 63 5.03 8.49 14.16
CA LYS A 63 6.11 8.37 15.14
C LYS A 63 5.57 7.81 16.45
N LEU A 64 6.23 6.78 16.99
CA LEU A 64 5.87 6.16 18.27
C LEU A 64 6.73 6.64 19.45
N GLY A 65 7.84 7.32 19.17
CA GLY A 65 8.86 7.69 20.16
C GLY A 65 10.06 6.74 20.14
N ASP A 66 11.16 7.14 20.76
CA ASP A 66 12.40 6.35 20.89
C ASP A 66 12.97 5.83 19.56
N GLY A 67 12.87 6.62 18.48
CA GLY A 67 13.31 6.21 17.14
C GLY A 67 12.46 5.09 16.52
N ARG A 68 11.26 4.83 17.06
CA ARG A 68 10.29 3.87 16.52
C ARG A 68 9.18 4.56 15.76
N TYR A 69 8.73 3.86 14.73
CA TYR A 69 7.71 4.31 13.78
C TYR A 69 6.69 3.22 13.54
N MET A 70 5.51 3.63 13.10
CA MET A 70 4.44 2.74 12.68
C MET A 70 3.96 3.15 11.30
N VAL A 71 3.77 2.18 10.43
CA VAL A 71 2.91 2.34 9.24
C VAL A 71 1.67 1.51 9.44
N TYR A 72 0.52 2.12 9.23
CA TYR A 72 -0.76 1.45 9.16
C TYR A 72 -1.34 1.64 7.76
N HIS A 73 -1.65 0.55 7.07
CA HIS A 73 -2.22 0.58 5.74
C HIS A 73 -3.49 -0.27 5.68
N VAL A 74 -4.52 0.26 5.05
CA VAL A 74 -5.77 -0.44 4.77
C VAL A 74 -6.07 -0.31 3.30
N GLY A 75 -6.16 -1.45 2.62
CA GLY A 75 -6.58 -1.56 1.23
C GLY A 75 -7.88 -2.35 1.13
N LYS A 76 -8.76 -1.96 0.21
CA LYS A 76 -9.95 -2.73 -0.14
C LYS A 76 -10.18 -2.72 -1.63
N ALA A 77 -10.74 -3.82 -2.13
CA ALA A 77 -11.32 -3.84 -3.46
C ALA A 77 -12.61 -3.01 -3.48
N GLU A 78 -12.91 -2.38 -4.62
CA GLU A 78 -14.11 -1.57 -4.84
C GLU A 78 -14.88 -2.02 -6.10
N GLY A 79 -16.12 -1.58 -6.23
CA GLY A 79 -16.98 -1.85 -7.39
C GLY A 79 -17.13 -3.33 -7.74
N LEU A 80 -17.08 -3.63 -9.05
CA LEU A 80 -17.19 -5.00 -9.57
C LEU A 80 -16.07 -5.91 -9.04
N VAL A 81 -14.87 -5.36 -8.82
CA VAL A 81 -13.74 -6.11 -8.28
C VAL A 81 -13.97 -6.50 -6.83
N ALA A 82 -14.61 -5.64 -6.02
CA ALA A 82 -15.03 -6.01 -4.67
C ALA A 82 -15.97 -7.22 -4.68
N TRP A 83 -16.98 -7.20 -5.54
CA TRP A 83 -17.89 -8.35 -5.70
C TRP A 83 -17.13 -9.61 -6.15
N LEU A 84 -16.26 -9.49 -7.17
CA LEU A 84 -15.37 -10.55 -7.64
C LEU A 84 -14.25 -10.92 -6.66
N THR A 85 -14.12 -10.31 -5.50
CA THR A 85 -13.13 -10.72 -4.49
C THR A 85 -13.75 -11.02 -3.14
N GLY A 86 -15.09 -10.98 -3.03
CA GLY A 86 -15.79 -11.19 -1.77
C GLY A 86 -15.59 -10.05 -0.78
N TYR A 87 -15.44 -8.82 -1.29
CA TYR A 87 -15.19 -7.60 -0.52
C TYR A 87 -13.95 -7.71 0.36
N ARG A 88 -12.90 -8.30 -0.20
CA ARG A 88 -11.62 -8.51 0.48
C ARG A 88 -11.04 -7.18 0.98
N ARG A 89 -10.66 -7.16 2.25
CA ARG A 89 -9.94 -6.06 2.88
C ARG A 89 -8.62 -6.57 3.41
N GLU A 90 -7.56 -5.85 3.10
CA GLU A 90 -6.22 -6.08 3.63
C GLU A 90 -5.86 -4.96 4.59
N ILE A 91 -5.32 -5.34 5.73
CA ILE A 91 -4.89 -4.43 6.78
C ILE A 91 -3.46 -4.80 7.12
N TYR A 92 -2.54 -3.87 6.91
CA TYR A 92 -1.13 -4.05 7.22
C TYR A 92 -0.72 -3.08 8.34
N ARG A 93 0.09 -3.58 9.26
CA ARG A 93 0.72 -2.75 10.28
C ARG A 93 2.18 -3.13 10.42
N SER A 94 3.07 -2.16 10.26
CA SER A 94 4.51 -2.36 10.45
C SER A 94 5.03 -1.45 11.53
N THR A 95 5.59 -2.03 12.60
CA THR A 95 6.38 -1.30 13.58
C THR A 95 7.84 -1.38 13.18
N MET A 96 8.50 -0.24 13.07
CA MET A 96 9.86 -0.11 12.55
C MET A 96 10.74 0.65 13.54
N GLY A 97 12.03 0.32 13.53
CA GLY A 97 13.08 1.13 14.13
C GLY A 97 13.92 1.82 13.06
N THR A 98 14.95 2.53 13.49
CA THR A 98 15.94 3.15 12.60
C THR A 98 17.30 2.46 12.68
N ILE A 99 17.98 2.39 11.55
CA ILE A 99 19.39 1.99 11.42
C ILE A 99 20.16 3.05 10.64
N ASN A 100 21.49 2.90 10.56
CA ASN A 100 22.37 3.81 9.84
C ASN A 100 22.18 5.27 10.28
N GLU A 101 22.20 5.51 11.60
CA GLU A 101 22.06 6.85 12.19
C GLU A 101 20.75 7.55 11.77
N GLY A 102 19.66 6.79 11.64
CA GLY A 102 18.37 7.34 11.26
C GLY A 102 18.13 7.41 9.75
N ARG A 103 19.10 7.04 8.90
CA ARG A 103 18.94 7.12 7.44
C ARG A 103 18.05 6.03 6.83
N ARG A 104 17.76 4.96 7.57
CA ARG A 104 16.96 3.84 7.06
C ARG A 104 16.04 3.26 8.13
N LEU A 105 14.84 2.88 7.72
CA LEU A 105 13.89 2.14 8.55
C LEU A 105 14.13 0.63 8.44
N ILE A 106 13.94 -0.07 9.55
CA ILE A 106 14.02 -1.53 9.62
C ILE A 106 12.77 -2.08 10.31
N PRO A 107 12.07 -3.10 9.76
CA PRO A 107 10.87 -3.64 10.37
C PRO A 107 11.21 -4.48 11.61
N LEU A 108 10.51 -4.27 12.71
CA LEU A 108 10.64 -5.06 13.94
C LEU A 108 9.47 -6.04 14.08
N ARG A 109 8.27 -5.60 13.71
CA ARG A 109 7.03 -6.38 13.72
C ARG A 109 6.19 -6.01 12.52
N PHE A 110 5.71 -7.00 11.78
CA PHE A 110 4.83 -6.81 10.64
C PHE A 110 3.58 -7.68 10.82
N GLU A 111 2.42 -7.04 10.80
CA GLU A 111 1.11 -7.68 10.96
C GLU A 111 0.34 -7.53 9.66
N GLU A 112 -0.13 -8.65 9.12
CA GLU A 112 -0.92 -8.74 7.90
C GLU A 112 -2.26 -9.34 8.29
N SER A 113 -3.36 -8.62 8.07
CA SER A 113 -4.71 -9.13 8.32
C SER A 113 -5.55 -9.08 7.06
N SER A 114 -6.05 -10.23 6.63
CA SER A 114 -6.93 -10.39 5.48
C SER A 114 -8.33 -10.73 5.96
N VAL A 115 -9.32 -9.97 5.52
CA VAL A 115 -10.74 -10.15 5.88
C VAL A 115 -11.55 -10.36 4.62
N ILE A 116 -12.31 -11.47 4.54
CA ILE A 116 -13.19 -11.80 3.41
C ILE A 116 -14.49 -12.39 3.95
N GLY A 117 -15.54 -11.56 4.08
CA GLY A 117 -16.77 -11.95 4.79
C GLY A 117 -16.45 -12.37 6.23
N ASP A 118 -16.84 -13.58 6.62
CA ASP A 118 -16.58 -14.14 7.95
C ASP A 118 -15.18 -14.77 8.09
N TRP A 119 -14.44 -14.91 6.98
CA TRP A 119 -13.09 -15.45 7.01
C TRP A 119 -12.09 -14.36 7.41
N TYR A 120 -11.24 -14.72 8.36
CA TYR A 120 -10.21 -13.86 8.90
C TYR A 120 -8.88 -14.60 8.97
N ARG A 121 -7.81 -13.95 8.55
CA ARG A 121 -6.45 -14.44 8.75
C ARG A 121 -5.58 -13.30 9.22
N ARG A 122 -4.86 -13.50 10.31
CA ARG A 122 -3.76 -12.63 10.73
C ARG A 122 -2.44 -13.38 10.63
N LYS A 123 -1.43 -12.73 10.10
CA LYS A 123 -0.05 -13.20 10.13
C LYS A 123 0.80 -12.13 10.80
N THR A 124 1.51 -12.52 11.85
CA THR A 124 2.44 -11.66 12.57
C THR A 124 3.85 -12.17 12.30
N THR A 125 4.70 -11.33 11.74
CA THR A 125 6.12 -11.60 11.53
C THR A 125 6.93 -10.73 12.48
N LEU A 126 7.77 -11.36 13.30
CA LEU A 126 8.68 -10.70 14.24
C LEU A 126 10.11 -10.86 13.73
N TYR A 127 10.86 -9.77 13.72
CA TYR A 127 12.25 -9.73 13.28
C TYR A 127 13.15 -9.47 14.48
N ASP A 128 13.94 -10.47 14.85
CA ASP A 128 15.00 -10.35 15.85
C ASP A 128 16.35 -10.31 15.13
N TYR A 129 16.87 -9.10 14.96
CA TYR A 129 18.16 -8.87 14.32
C TYR A 129 19.36 -9.23 15.20
N GLY A 130 19.19 -9.26 16.53
CA GLY A 130 20.25 -9.65 17.46
C GLY A 130 20.55 -11.14 17.35
N THR A 131 19.50 -11.96 17.28
CA THR A 131 19.62 -13.42 17.13
C THR A 131 19.52 -13.90 15.68
N ARG A 132 19.31 -12.97 14.72
CA ARG A 132 19.08 -13.25 13.28
C ARG A 132 17.93 -14.22 13.04
N ARG A 133 16.87 -14.10 13.85
CA ARG A 133 15.70 -14.97 13.81
C ARG A 133 14.48 -14.22 13.28
N VAL A 134 13.69 -14.92 12.47
CA VAL A 134 12.36 -14.46 12.05
C VAL A 134 11.35 -15.44 12.59
N SER A 135 10.38 -14.93 13.36
CA SER A 135 9.28 -15.74 13.91
C SER A 135 7.99 -15.35 13.20
N ILE A 136 7.24 -16.34 12.74
CA ILE A 136 5.98 -16.14 12.02
C ILE A 136 4.88 -16.85 12.79
N GLU A 137 3.89 -16.09 13.20
CA GLU A 137 2.67 -16.58 13.84
C GLU A 137 1.50 -16.36 12.88
N VAL A 138 0.65 -17.37 12.73
CA VAL A 138 -0.52 -17.30 11.85
C VAL A 138 -1.75 -17.69 12.64
N GLU A 139 -2.69 -16.76 12.72
CA GLU A 139 -4.01 -16.94 13.29
C GLU A 139 -5.03 -16.99 12.15
N LYS A 140 -5.97 -17.92 12.22
CA LYS A 140 -7.05 -18.07 11.24
C LYS A 140 -8.36 -18.29 11.97
N THR A 141 -9.41 -17.67 11.47
CA THR A 141 -10.78 -17.83 11.99
C THR A 141 -11.74 -17.94 10.81
N GLY A 142 -12.72 -18.83 10.94
CA GLY A 142 -13.68 -19.14 9.88
C GLY A 142 -13.15 -20.13 8.85
N GLU A 143 -14.05 -20.61 7.99
CA GLU A 143 -13.68 -21.49 6.88
C GLU A 143 -13.16 -20.65 5.70
N PRO A 144 -12.06 -21.08 5.05
CA PRO A 144 -11.62 -20.43 3.82
C PRO A 144 -12.75 -20.55 2.81
N LYS A 145 -13.27 -19.40 2.33
CA LYS A 145 -14.16 -19.41 1.17
C LYS A 145 -13.39 -19.93 -0.03
N SER A 146 -13.49 -21.24 -0.27
CA SER A 146 -13.18 -21.83 -1.57
C SER A 146 -14.09 -21.16 -2.58
N ARG A 147 -13.51 -20.60 -3.63
CA ARG A 147 -14.24 -20.28 -4.84
C ARG A 147 -14.14 -21.45 -5.81
#